data_AF-S3T3N6-F1
#
_entry.id   AF-S3T3N6-F1
#
_cell.length_a   1.000
_cell.length_b   1.000
_cell.length_c   1.000
_cell.angle_alpha   90.00
_cell.angle_beta   90.00
_cell.angle_gamma   90.00
#
_symmetry.space_group_name_H-M   'P 1'
#
loop_
_entity.id
_entity.type
_entity.pdbx_description
1 polymer ?
#
loop_
_entity_poly.entity_id
_entity_poly.type
_entity_poly.pdbx_seq_one_letter_code
_entity_poly.pdbx_strand_id
1 'polypeptide(L)'
;MKDSAAWIETLNKITGLAQSGLYYSKDVYDKERYQQLLDHVRTLTELEEIDTTLFIPNVLQDIGYATPKIDVRAIVFKDNNCY
;
A
#
# COMPACT_ATOMS: atom_id res chain seq x y z
N MET A 1 -19.59 13.83 0.95
CA MET A 1 -18.96 12.99 1.98
C MET A 1 -19.90 11.97 2.59
N LYS A 2 -19.77 10.72 2.12
CA LYS A 2 -20.06 9.52 2.92
C LYS A 2 -19.46 9.73 4.32
N ASP A 3 -20.23 9.45 5.37
CA ASP A 3 -20.04 9.87 6.76
C ASP A 3 -18.57 10.13 7.19
N SER A 4 -18.20 11.41 7.41
CA SER A 4 -16.82 11.84 7.75
C SER A 4 -16.24 11.09 8.95
N ALA A 5 -17.11 10.76 9.92
CA ALA A 5 -16.75 10.02 11.12
C ALA A 5 -16.29 8.58 10.80
N ALA A 6 -17.00 7.88 9.91
CA ALA A 6 -16.65 6.52 9.51
C ALA A 6 -15.34 6.47 8.71
N TRP A 7 -15.06 7.52 7.93
CA TRP A 7 -13.79 7.68 7.23
C TRP A 7 -12.61 7.82 8.21
N ILE A 8 -12.72 8.76 9.14
CA ILE A 8 -11.70 8.99 10.18
C ILE A 8 -11.50 7.73 11.04
N GLU A 9 -12.58 7.06 11.43
CA GLU A 9 -12.51 5.81 12.18
C GLU A 9 -11.74 4.72 11.43
N THR A 10 -11.95 4.61 10.11
CA THR A 10 -11.25 3.65 9.26
C THR A 10 -9.75 3.95 9.18
N LEU A 11 -9.37 5.22 8.97
CA LEU A 11 -7.96 5.64 8.97
C LEU A 11 -7.29 5.36 10.31
N ASN A 12 -7.98 5.61 11.43
CA ASN A 12 -7.48 5.31 12.77
C ASN A 12 -7.24 3.80 12.98
N LYS A 13 -8.14 2.94 12.52
CA LYS A 13 -7.97 1.47 12.61
C LYS A 13 -6.75 1.00 11.83
N ILE A 14 -6.57 1.47 10.58
CA ILE A 14 -5.42 1.12 9.75
C ILE A 14 -4.11 1.58 10.43
N THR A 15 -4.11 2.81 10.94
CA THR A 15 -2.96 3.40 11.64
C THR A 15 -2.58 2.58 12.87
N GLY A 16 -3.56 2.21 13.70
CA GLY A 16 -3.33 1.40 14.90
C GLY A 16 -2.75 0.02 14.61
N LEU A 17 -3.20 -0.63 13.53
CA LEU A 17 -2.64 -1.90 13.06
C LEU A 17 -1.20 -1.75 12.59
N ALA A 18 -0.90 -0.75 11.77
CA ALA A 18 0.44 -0.50 11.26
C ALA A 18 1.43 -0.14 12.38
N GLN A 19 1.03 0.71 13.33
CA GLN A 19 1.85 1.07 14.49
C GLN A 19 2.13 -0.13 15.40
N SER A 20 1.11 -0.95 15.67
CA SER A 20 1.28 -2.19 16.44
C SER A 20 2.23 -3.14 15.71
N GLY A 21 2.07 -3.28 14.39
CA GLY A 21 2.95 -4.07 13.53
C GLY A 21 4.41 -3.60 13.57
N LEU A 22 4.66 -2.29 13.47
CA LEU A 22 6.01 -1.71 13.59
C LEU A 22 6.66 -2.01 14.94
N TYR A 23 5.88 -1.93 16.01
CA TYR A 23 6.36 -2.12 17.37
C TYR A 23 6.71 -3.59 17.66
N TYR A 24 5.85 -4.53 17.28
CA TYR A 24 6.01 -5.94 17.63
C TYR A 24 6.75 -6.78 16.59
N SER A 25 6.77 -6.36 15.32
CA SER A 25 7.46 -7.13 14.28
C SER A 25 8.97 -7.12 14.47
N LYS A 26 9.59 -8.28 14.19
CA LYS A 26 11.05 -8.45 14.17
C LYS A 26 11.59 -8.58 12.74
N ASP A 27 10.71 -8.77 11.76
CA ASP A 27 11.06 -8.93 10.36
C ASP A 27 11.18 -7.55 9.68
N VAL A 28 12.27 -7.36 8.92
CA VAL A 28 12.57 -6.07 8.25
C VAL A 28 11.59 -5.76 7.12
N TYR A 29 11.12 -6.78 6.40
CA TYR A 29 10.17 -6.61 5.31
C TYR A 29 8.78 -6.28 5.84
N ASP A 30 8.37 -6.87 6.96
CA ASP A 30 7.12 -6.51 7.61
C ASP A 30 7.14 -5.07 8.13
N LYS A 31 8.25 -4.63 8.72
CA LYS A 31 8.40 -3.23 9.15
C LYS A 31 8.30 -2.27 7.97
N GLU A 32 8.93 -2.59 6.85
CA GLU A 32 8.82 -1.79 5.64
C GLU A 32 7.36 -1.71 5.15
N ARG A 33 6.63 -2.82 5.13
CA ARG A 33 5.20 -2.85 4.76
C ARG A 33 4.36 -1.98 5.68
N TYR A 34 4.57 -2.06 7.00
CA TYR A 34 3.83 -1.21 7.94
C TYR A 34 4.16 0.27 7.79
N GLN A 35 5.41 0.61 7.45
CA GLN A 35 5.78 1.99 7.14
C GLN A 35 5.08 2.49 5.87
N GLN A 36 5.04 1.69 4.81
CA GLN A 36 4.30 2.00 3.58
C GLN A 36 2.81 2.22 3.85
N LEU A 37 2.19 1.41 4.73
CA LEU A 37 0.80 1.61 5.14
C LEU A 37 0.57 2.98 5.80
N LEU A 38 1.47 3.43 6.67
CA LEU A 38 1.38 4.76 7.29
C LEU A 38 1.55 5.89 6.27
N ASP A 39 2.45 5.73 5.30
CA ASP A 39 2.64 6.71 4.22
C ASP A 39 1.38 6.79 3.34
N HIS A 40 0.74 5.67 3.03
CA HIS A 40 -0.53 5.66 2.30
C HIS A 40 -1.66 6.32 3.10
N VAL A 41 -1.76 6.11 4.42
CA VAL A 41 -2.73 6.82 5.26
C VAL A 41 -2.52 8.34 5.17
N ARG A 42 -1.26 8.82 5.22
CA ARG A 42 -0.96 10.25 5.03
C ARG A 42 -1.45 10.75 3.68
N THR A 43 -1.16 10.05 2.60
CA THR A 43 -1.65 10.41 1.26
C THR A 43 -3.18 10.43 1.22
N LEU A 44 -3.86 9.45 1.82
CA LEU A 44 -5.32 9.40 1.89
C LEU A 44 -5.94 10.59 2.65
N THR A 45 -5.22 11.19 3.60
CA THR A 45 -5.68 12.42 4.29
C THR A 45 -5.51 13.69 3.46
N GLU A 46 -4.63 13.65 2.46
CA GLU A 46 -4.31 14.80 1.58
C GLU A 46 -5.13 14.77 0.27
N LEU A 47 -5.70 13.62 -0.10
CA LEU A 47 -6.48 13.46 -1.31
C LEU A 47 -7.90 14.03 -1.15
N GLU A 48 -8.35 14.76 -2.17
CA GLU A 48 -9.74 15.21 -2.30
C GLU A 48 -10.67 14.05 -2.75
N GLU A 49 -12.00 14.24 -2.64
CA GLU A 49 -12.99 13.22 -3.01
C GLU A 49 -12.80 12.75 -4.47
N ILE A 50 -12.30 11.52 -4.62
CA ILE A 50 -12.25 10.81 -5.91
C ILE A 50 -13.51 9.95 -6.04
N ASP A 51 -14.11 9.90 -7.23
CA ASP A 51 -15.18 8.96 -7.53
C ASP A 51 -14.65 7.51 -7.47
N THR A 52 -15.03 6.81 -6.42
CA THR A 52 -14.64 5.41 -6.16
C THR A 52 -15.74 4.42 -6.57
N THR A 53 -16.80 4.87 -7.26
CA THR A 53 -17.96 4.03 -7.62
C THR A 53 -17.55 2.79 -8.41
N LEU A 54 -16.53 2.90 -9.28
CA LEU A 54 -16.02 1.78 -10.08
C LEU A 54 -14.79 1.09 -9.45
N PHE A 55 -14.25 1.62 -8.35
CA PHE A 55 -13.03 1.08 -7.75
C PHE A 55 -13.23 -0.34 -7.22
N ILE A 56 -14.26 -0.57 -6.40
CA ILE A 56 -14.54 -1.88 -5.81
C ILE A 56 -14.90 -2.92 -6.88
N PRO A 57 -15.80 -2.64 -7.85
CA PRO A 57 -16.05 -3.57 -8.96
C PRO A 57 -14.78 -3.95 -9.73
N ASN A 58 -13.88 -3.01 -10.01
CA ASN A 58 -12.67 -3.29 -10.80
C ASN A 58 -11.62 -4.08 -9.98
N VAL A 59 -11.44 -3.77 -8.71
CA VAL A 59 -10.42 -4.43 -7.86
C VAL A 59 -10.87 -5.82 -7.41
N LEU A 60 -12.16 -6.01 -7.11
CA LEU A 60 -12.69 -7.30 -6.66
C LEU A 60 -13.07 -8.24 -7.81
N GLN A 61 -13.00 -7.81 -9.07
CA GLN A 61 -13.15 -8.70 -10.24
C GLN A 61 -11.88 -9.52 -10.49
N ASP A 62 -10.70 -9.05 -10.07
CA ASP A 62 -9.42 -9.73 -10.26
C ASP A 62 -9.18 -10.89 -9.27
N ILE A 63 -10.24 -11.49 -8.71
CA ILE A 63 -10.16 -12.76 -7.97
C ILE A 63 -10.08 -13.91 -8.99
N GLY A 64 -9.07 -13.93 -9.86
CA GLY A 64 -8.88 -15.05 -10.78
C GLY A 64 -8.24 -14.72 -12.12
N TYR A 65 -6.91 -14.63 -12.14
CA TYR A 65 -6.04 -15.52 -12.91
C TYR A 65 -4.62 -15.22 -12.42
N ALA A 66 -3.80 -16.24 -12.15
CA ALA A 66 -2.39 -16.02 -11.85
C ALA A 66 -1.70 -15.49 -13.12
N THR A 67 -1.63 -14.18 -13.28
CA THR A 67 -0.72 -13.56 -14.23
C THR A 67 0.71 -13.92 -13.81
N PRO A 68 1.63 -14.19 -14.76
CA PRO A 68 3.02 -14.46 -14.40
C PRO A 68 3.55 -13.36 -13.50
N LYS A 69 4.16 -13.73 -12.37
CA LYS A 69 4.82 -12.75 -11.50
C LYS A 69 5.83 -11.97 -12.33
N ILE A 70 5.66 -10.66 -12.41
CA ILE A 70 6.59 -9.79 -13.13
C ILE A 70 7.86 -9.70 -12.29
N ASP A 71 8.97 -10.21 -12.82
CA ASP A 71 10.31 -10.01 -12.28
C ASP A 71 10.97 -8.84 -13.01
N VAL A 72 11.42 -7.83 -12.26
CA VAL A 72 12.13 -6.67 -12.82
C VAL A 72 13.60 -6.81 -12.46
N ARG A 73 14.47 -6.89 -13.47
CA ARG A 73 15.93 -6.91 -13.31
C ARG A 73 16.54 -5.63 -13.86
N ALA A 74 17.38 -4.98 -13.07
CA ALA A 74 18.22 -3.89 -13.53
C ALA A 74 19.61 -4.43 -13.88
N ILE A 75 20.20 -3.92 -14.96
CA ILE A 75 21.60 -4.16 -15.32
C ILE A 75 22.31 -2.80 -15.25
N VAL A 76 23.39 -2.71 -14.49
CA VAL A 76 24.14 -1.45 -14.33
C VAL A 76 25.50 -1.57 -15.00
N PHE A 77 25.76 -0.72 -15.99
CA PHE A 77 27.07 -0.62 -16.63
C PHE A 77 27.92 0.46 -15.96
N LYS A 78 29.15 0.11 -15.55
CA LYS A 78 30.16 1.07 -15.08
C LYS A 78 31.55 0.63 -15.53
N ASP A 79 32.28 1.54 -16.18
CA ASP A 79 33.68 1.34 -16.61
C ASP A 79 33.88 0.01 -17.37
N ASN A 80 33.06 -0.23 -18.40
CA ASN A 80 33.02 -1.46 -19.22
C ASN A 80 32.63 -2.76 -18.48
N ASN A 81 32.27 -2.68 -17.20
CA ASN A 81 31.74 -3.82 -16.45
C ASN A 81 30.22 -3.73 -16.29
N CYS A 82 29.59 -4.89 -16.38
CA CYS A 82 28.16 -5.10 -16.17
C CYS A 82 27.96 -5.70 -14.77
N TYR A 83 27.16 -5.04 -13.93
CA TYR A 83 26.84 -5.42 -12.55
C TYR A 83 25.36 -5.76 -12.42
#